data_AF-A0A2T7SMP1-F1
#
_entry.id   AF-A0A2T7SMP1-F1
#
_cell.length_a   1.000
_cell.length_b   1.000
_cell.length_c   1.000
_cell.angle_alpha   90.00
_cell.angle_beta   90.00
_cell.angle_gamma   90.00
#
_symmetry.space_group_name_H-M   'P 1'
#
loop_
_entity.id
_entity.type
_entity.pdbx_description
1 polymer ?
#
loop_
_entity_poly.entity_id
_entity_poly.type
_entity_poly.pdbx_seq_one_letter_code
_entity_poly.pdbx_strand_id
1 'polypeptide(L)'
;MTGVRRISPHMARVTFGGPSLADFTLDGPDQQVKLYFPRPGQRVPRLPEAGTDGDVMRWYGAFQAIPEEERPWTRSYTVRSHDPLRATIDIDFVLHGDGDGAGTGPATSWARRAAPGAVLGMFGPSAYFATPVPLGTTDWLLLAGDETALPAIGTLVETLPAGARAVAYVEVVDTTEEQRFDTAGEVTVHWLHRGGAPAGRGGPLVAAVR
;
A
#
# COMPACT_ATOMS: atom_id res chain seq x y z
N MET A 1 6.07 12.85 6.00
CA MET A 1 4.62 12.74 6.25
C MET A 1 4.04 14.11 6.52
N THR A 2 2.94 14.44 5.86
CA THR A 2 2.20 15.72 5.98
C THR A 2 0.83 15.55 6.62
N GLY A 3 0.24 14.35 6.62
CA GLY A 3 -1.06 14.08 7.23
C GLY A 3 -1.32 12.59 7.49
N VAL A 4 -2.25 12.30 8.40
CA VAL A 4 -2.76 10.94 8.67
C VAL A 4 -4.25 11.02 8.95
N ARG A 5 -5.01 10.04 8.45
CA ARG A 5 -6.42 9.84 8.78
C ARG A 5 -6.73 8.37 8.97
N ARG A 6 -7.65 8.05 9.88
CA ARG A 6 -8.24 6.70 9.98
C ARG A 6 -9.29 6.53 8.89
N ILE A 7 -9.17 5.46 8.11
CA ILE A 7 -10.12 5.07 7.06
C ILE A 7 -11.20 4.18 7.67
N SER A 8 -10.74 3.24 8.47
CA SER A 8 -11.50 2.29 9.28
C SER A 8 -10.74 2.07 10.61
N PRO A 9 -11.29 1.31 11.57
CA PRO A 9 -10.57 0.98 12.80
C PRO A 9 -9.17 0.37 12.56
N HIS A 10 -9.02 -0.49 11.54
CA HIS A 10 -7.78 -1.19 11.22
C HIS A 10 -7.06 -0.68 9.97
N MET A 11 -7.45 0.45 9.38
CA MET A 11 -6.72 1.08 8.28
C MET A 11 -6.47 2.56 8.48
N ALA A 12 -5.22 2.99 8.29
CA ALA A 12 -4.83 4.39 8.30
C ALA A 12 -4.26 4.81 6.94
N ARG A 13 -4.75 5.94 6.41
CA ARG A 13 -4.10 6.59 5.27
C ARG A 13 -3.10 7.60 5.77
N VAL A 14 -1.89 7.51 5.26
CA VAL A 14 -0.81 8.44 5.55
C VAL A 14 -0.42 9.17 4.27
N THR A 15 -0.48 10.49 4.32
CA THR A 15 -0.04 11.37 3.23
C THR A 15 1.44 11.70 3.42
N PHE A 16 2.23 11.40 2.41
CA PHE A 16 3.63 11.80 2.30
C PHE A 16 3.76 12.93 1.30
N GLY A 17 4.65 13.87 1.61
CA GLY A 17 4.97 15.02 0.77
C GLY A 17 6.44 15.35 0.95
N GLY A 18 6.96 16.18 0.05
CA GLY A 18 8.31 16.72 0.13
C GLY A 18 8.93 16.91 -1.26
N PRO A 19 10.05 17.66 -1.36
CA PRO A 19 10.67 17.97 -2.64
C PRO A 19 11.04 16.74 -3.47
N SER A 20 11.37 15.61 -2.83
CA SER A 20 11.71 14.35 -3.50
C SER A 20 10.54 13.70 -4.26
N LEU A 21 9.32 14.22 -4.15
CA LEU A 21 8.15 13.76 -4.90
C LEU A 21 7.80 14.68 -6.08
N ALA A 22 8.59 15.72 -6.36
CA ALA A 22 8.29 16.69 -7.43
C ALA A 22 8.19 16.03 -8.82
N ASP A 23 9.05 15.05 -9.08
CA ASP A 23 9.11 14.31 -10.35
C ASP A 23 8.49 12.89 -10.23
N PHE A 24 7.72 12.64 -9.17
CA PHE A 24 7.09 11.35 -8.95
C PHE A 24 6.01 11.10 -10.01
N THR A 25 6.00 9.91 -10.60
CA THR A 25 4.98 9.50 -11.57
C THR A 25 4.45 8.12 -11.23
N LEU A 26 3.21 7.88 -11.67
CA LEU A 26 2.61 6.55 -11.71
C LEU A 26 2.37 6.19 -13.18
N ASP A 27 2.73 4.97 -13.55
CA ASP A 27 2.45 4.33 -14.83
C ASP A 27 1.03 3.74 -14.88
N GLY A 28 0.39 3.53 -13.72
CA GLY A 28 -0.96 2.99 -13.63
C GLY A 28 -1.41 2.67 -12.21
N PRO A 29 -2.60 2.06 -12.05
CA PRO A 29 -3.07 1.55 -10.76
C PRO A 29 -2.24 0.34 -10.31
N ASP A 30 -2.42 -0.07 -9.05
CA ASP A 30 -1.71 -1.20 -8.42
C ASP A 30 -0.17 -1.11 -8.49
N GLN A 31 0.37 0.11 -8.44
CA GLN A 31 1.80 0.30 -8.34
C GLN A 31 2.26 0.29 -6.88
N GLN A 32 3.33 -0.46 -6.62
CA GLN A 32 3.93 -0.58 -5.31
C GLN A 32 5.25 0.16 -5.18
N VAL A 33 5.52 0.58 -3.95
CA VAL A 33 6.80 1.10 -3.48
C VAL A 33 7.39 0.20 -2.40
N LYS A 34 8.70 0.23 -2.22
CA LYS A 34 9.35 -0.25 -1.00
C LYS A 34 9.51 0.92 -0.04
N LEU A 35 8.91 0.80 1.15
CA LEU A 35 9.13 1.76 2.22
C LEU A 35 10.24 1.28 3.15
N TYR A 36 11.16 2.18 3.48
CA TYR A 36 12.21 1.97 4.46
C TYR A 36 11.82 2.62 5.79
N PHE A 37 11.72 1.81 6.83
CA PHE A 37 11.36 2.24 8.18
C PHE A 37 12.63 2.42 9.03
N PRO A 38 12.75 3.53 9.77
CA PRO A 38 13.89 3.75 10.65
C PRO A 38 13.95 2.70 11.75
N ARG A 39 15.18 2.37 12.19
CA ARG A 39 15.41 1.54 13.38
C ARG A 39 15.13 2.33 14.66
N PRO A 40 14.94 1.64 15.81
CA PRO A 40 14.84 2.32 17.10
C PRO A 40 16.02 3.29 17.31
N GLY A 41 15.71 4.52 17.72
CA GLY A 41 16.72 5.59 17.87
C GLY A 41 17.00 6.41 16.61
N GLN A 42 16.54 5.99 15.43
CA GLN A 42 16.68 6.75 14.18
C GLN A 42 15.43 7.58 13.89
N ARG A 43 15.61 8.86 13.52
CA ARG A 43 14.52 9.71 13.01
C ARG A 43 14.27 9.53 11.51
N VAL A 44 15.33 9.23 10.78
CA VAL A 44 15.35 9.04 9.32
C VAL A 44 16.06 7.71 9.06
N PRO A 45 15.52 6.82 8.21
CA PRO A 45 16.17 5.55 7.90
C PRO A 45 17.49 5.75 7.15
N ARG A 46 18.46 4.88 7.38
CA ARG A 46 19.65 4.78 6.52
C ARG A 46 19.21 4.24 5.15
N LEU A 47 19.32 5.05 4.10
CA LEU A 47 18.96 4.62 2.74
C LEU A 47 20.11 3.85 2.09
N PRO A 48 19.80 2.87 1.21
CA PRO A 48 20.79 2.30 0.30
C PRO A 48 21.43 3.39 -0.55
N GLU A 49 22.73 3.25 -0.83
CA GLU A 49 23.41 4.15 -1.76
C GLU A 49 22.79 4.00 -3.15
N ALA A 50 22.44 5.12 -3.78
CA ALA A 50 21.89 5.11 -5.13
C ALA A 50 22.99 4.71 -6.13
N GLY A 51 22.70 3.75 -7.00
CA GLY A 51 23.55 3.46 -8.14
C GLY A 51 23.62 4.67 -9.08
N THR A 52 24.79 4.96 -9.63
CA THR A 52 25.01 6.10 -10.56
C THR A 52 24.67 5.78 -12.01
N ASP A 53 24.32 4.52 -12.31
CA ASP A 53 24.14 3.97 -13.65
C ASP A 53 22.66 3.74 -14.03
N GLY A 54 21.72 4.03 -13.12
CA GLY A 54 20.30 3.84 -13.35
C GLY A 54 19.85 2.37 -13.33
N ASP A 55 20.71 1.43 -12.94
CA ASP A 55 20.34 0.02 -12.82
C ASP A 55 19.47 -0.20 -11.58
N VAL A 56 18.16 -0.20 -11.83
CA VAL A 56 17.14 -0.38 -10.78
C VAL A 56 17.29 -1.68 -10.02
N MET A 57 18.00 -2.70 -10.51
CA MET A 57 18.18 -3.99 -9.84
C MET A 57 19.28 -3.96 -8.77
N ARG A 58 20.20 -2.99 -8.81
CA ARG A 58 21.28 -2.85 -7.82
C ARG A 58 20.81 -2.41 -6.43
N TRP A 59 19.59 -1.89 -6.34
CA TRP A 59 19.00 -1.44 -5.08
C TRP A 59 19.10 -2.49 -3.97
N TYR A 60 18.91 -3.77 -4.31
CA TYR A 60 18.89 -4.85 -3.34
C TYR A 60 20.29 -5.17 -2.80
N GLY A 61 21.31 -5.13 -3.67
CA GLY A 61 22.70 -5.26 -3.26
C GLY A 61 23.14 -4.11 -2.34
N ALA A 62 22.83 -2.86 -2.72
CA ALA A 62 23.10 -1.69 -1.90
C ALA A 62 22.37 -1.74 -0.55
N PHE A 63 21.13 -2.24 -0.53
CA PHE A 63 20.37 -2.45 0.70
C PHE A 63 21.02 -3.51 1.61
N GLN A 64 21.46 -4.64 1.02
CA GLN A 64 22.16 -5.69 1.78
C GLN A 64 23.55 -5.26 2.27
N ALA A 65 24.20 -4.29 1.62
CA ALA A 65 25.50 -3.77 2.06
C ALA A 65 25.42 -2.93 3.35
N ILE A 66 24.26 -2.40 3.72
CA ILE A 66 24.09 -1.67 4.98
C ILE A 66 24.22 -2.66 6.16
N PRO A 67 25.02 -2.38 7.22
CA PRO A 67 25.09 -3.21 8.42
C PRO A 67 23.71 -3.51 9.00
N GLU A 68 23.47 -4.73 9.49
CA GLU A 68 22.13 -5.18 9.88
C GLU A 68 21.46 -4.29 10.95
N GLU A 69 22.24 -3.82 11.92
CA GLU A 69 21.80 -2.89 12.99
C GLU A 69 21.30 -1.54 12.46
N GLU A 70 21.87 -1.06 11.35
CA GLU A 70 21.51 0.20 10.71
C GLU A 70 20.52 0.01 9.55
N ARG A 71 20.46 -1.21 8.99
CA ARG A 71 19.67 -1.53 7.81
C ARG A 71 18.20 -1.34 8.12
N PRO A 72 17.48 -0.44 7.41
CA PRO A 72 16.10 -0.15 7.71
C PRO A 72 15.23 -1.39 7.51
N TRP A 73 14.14 -1.49 8.25
CA TRP A 73 13.12 -2.47 7.89
C TRP A 73 12.48 -2.07 6.56
N THR A 74 12.17 -3.04 5.70
CA THR A 74 11.53 -2.77 4.40
C THR A 74 10.20 -3.50 4.27
N ARG A 75 9.18 -2.84 3.70
CA ARG A 75 7.88 -3.44 3.36
C ARG A 75 7.37 -2.88 2.02
N SER A 76 6.68 -3.73 1.27
CA SER A 76 5.91 -3.30 0.09
C SER A 76 4.64 -2.61 0.53
N TYR A 77 4.29 -1.54 -0.16
CA TYR A 77 3.01 -0.84 -0.03
C TYR A 77 2.53 -0.37 -1.39
N THR A 78 1.22 -0.42 -1.61
CA THR A 78 0.57 0.20 -2.77
C THR A 78 0.54 1.72 -2.61
N VAL A 79 0.84 2.45 -3.68
CA VAL A 79 0.59 3.88 -3.76
C VAL A 79 -0.91 4.08 -4.01
N ARG A 80 -1.63 4.56 -3.01
CA ARG A 80 -3.09 4.62 -3.04
C ARG A 80 -3.63 5.77 -3.89
N SER A 81 -2.93 6.89 -3.88
CA SER A 81 -3.19 8.04 -4.76
C SER A 81 -1.96 8.92 -4.84
N HIS A 82 -1.89 9.71 -5.92
CA HIS A 82 -0.83 10.68 -6.17
C HIS A 82 -1.45 12.01 -6.62
N ASP A 83 -1.07 13.09 -5.95
CA ASP A 83 -1.40 14.47 -6.32
C ASP A 83 -0.10 15.17 -6.75
N PRO A 84 0.13 15.33 -8.07
CA PRO A 84 1.35 15.97 -8.59
C PRO A 84 1.40 17.47 -8.31
N LEU A 85 0.25 18.15 -8.20
CA LEU A 85 0.23 19.59 -7.93
C LEU A 85 0.70 19.89 -6.51
N ARG A 86 0.38 19.00 -5.56
CA ARG A 86 0.81 19.10 -4.17
C ARG A 86 2.12 18.35 -3.90
N ALA A 87 2.65 17.60 -4.88
CA ALA A 87 3.75 16.67 -4.72
C ALA A 87 3.54 15.73 -3.52
N THR A 88 2.35 15.11 -3.46
CA THR A 88 1.97 14.21 -2.36
C THR A 88 1.50 12.86 -2.86
N ILE A 89 1.82 11.82 -2.10
CA ILE A 89 1.28 10.47 -2.28
C ILE A 89 0.56 10.04 -1.01
N ASP A 90 -0.48 9.22 -1.16
CA ASP A 90 -1.11 8.53 -0.04
C ASP A 90 -0.74 7.06 -0.04
N ILE A 91 -0.53 6.52 1.15
CA ILE A 91 -0.31 5.09 1.39
C ILE A 91 -1.22 4.65 2.51
N ASP A 92 -1.93 3.55 2.29
CA ASP A 92 -2.82 2.92 3.27
C ASP A 92 -2.05 1.84 4.04
N PHE A 93 -2.09 1.94 5.38
CA PHE A 93 -1.45 1.03 6.31
C PHE A 93 -2.51 0.21 7.04
N VAL A 94 -2.39 -1.12 6.92
CA VAL A 94 -3.12 -2.05 7.79
C VAL A 94 -2.55 -2.02 9.20
N LEU A 95 -3.43 -1.93 10.18
CA LEU A 95 -3.12 -1.77 11.59
C LEU A 95 -3.40 -3.08 12.33
N HIS A 96 -2.52 -4.05 12.17
CA HIS A 96 -2.61 -5.31 12.88
C HIS A 96 -2.55 -5.15 14.41
N GLY A 97 -3.17 -6.10 15.11
CA GLY A 97 -3.26 -6.13 16.58
C GLY A 97 -4.03 -4.96 17.18
N ASP A 98 -4.10 -4.93 18.51
CA ASP A 98 -4.71 -3.83 19.28
C ASP A 98 -3.64 -2.98 19.98
N GLY A 99 -4.01 -1.80 20.47
CA GLY A 99 -3.14 -0.96 21.30
C GLY A 99 -2.07 -0.16 20.55
N ASP A 100 -0.92 0.04 21.19
CA ASP A 100 0.17 0.94 20.74
C ASP A 100 1.08 0.35 19.64
N GLY A 101 0.81 -0.89 19.23
CA GLY A 101 1.54 -1.59 18.18
C GLY A 101 2.80 -2.32 18.65
N ALA A 102 3.04 -2.47 19.96
CA ALA A 102 4.08 -3.37 20.46
C ALA A 102 3.83 -4.81 19.96
N GLY A 103 4.85 -5.43 19.34
CA GLY A 103 4.75 -6.80 18.80
C GLY A 103 4.10 -6.96 17.42
N THR A 104 3.52 -5.91 16.84
CA THR A 104 2.75 -5.97 15.56
C THR A 104 3.60 -5.77 14.29
N GLY A 105 4.93 -5.83 14.41
CA GLY A 105 5.86 -5.58 13.32
C GLY A 105 6.11 -4.08 13.07
N PRO A 106 7.17 -3.74 12.31
CA PRO A 106 7.69 -2.38 12.25
C PRO A 106 6.76 -1.38 11.58
N ALA A 107 6.02 -1.80 10.53
CA ALA A 107 5.19 -0.89 9.76
C ALA A 107 3.88 -0.52 10.50
N THR A 108 3.20 -1.49 11.10
CA THR A 108 2.01 -1.20 11.95
C THR A 108 2.41 -0.37 13.17
N SER A 109 3.52 -0.72 13.83
CA SER A 109 4.02 0.05 14.97
C SER A 109 4.32 1.50 14.59
N TRP A 110 4.95 1.73 13.43
CA TRP A 110 5.19 3.07 12.89
C TRP A 110 3.87 3.79 12.56
N ALA A 111 2.95 3.15 11.83
CA ALA A 111 1.70 3.76 11.38
C ALA A 111 0.78 4.17 12.53
N ARG A 112 0.79 3.42 13.66
CA ARG A 112 0.03 3.76 14.86
C ARG A 112 0.53 5.03 15.55
N ARG A 113 1.82 5.35 15.42
CA ARG A 113 2.47 6.53 16.02
C ARG A 113 2.77 7.64 15.00
N ALA A 114 2.34 7.46 13.75
CA ALA A 114 2.65 8.37 12.66
C ALA A 114 2.06 9.75 12.97
N ALA A 115 2.91 10.76 12.93
CA ALA A 115 2.55 12.16 13.14
C ALA A 115 3.25 13.03 12.08
N PRO A 116 2.70 14.21 11.74
CA PRO A 116 3.33 15.11 10.79
C PRO A 116 4.82 15.35 11.11
N GLY A 117 5.66 15.32 10.08
CA GLY A 117 7.13 15.37 10.22
C GLY A 117 7.81 14.00 10.35
N ALA A 118 7.08 12.89 10.53
CA ALA A 118 7.66 11.56 10.43
C ALA A 118 8.21 11.28 9.01
N VAL A 119 9.36 10.60 8.93
CA VAL A 119 10.09 10.34 7.69
C VAL A 119 10.19 8.82 7.45
N LEU A 120 9.89 8.41 6.23
CA LEU A 120 10.22 7.10 5.68
C LEU A 120 11.08 7.30 4.45
N GLY A 121 11.93 6.32 4.18
CA GLY A 121 12.59 6.20 2.89
C GLY A 121 11.66 5.50 1.91
N MET A 122 11.88 5.73 0.62
CA MET A 122 11.11 5.11 -0.44
C MET A 122 12.04 4.66 -1.56
N PHE A 123 11.76 3.49 -2.12
CA PHE A 123 12.30 3.05 -3.40
C PHE A 123 11.15 2.66 -4.33
N GLY A 124 11.26 3.08 -5.59
CA GLY A 124 10.20 2.96 -6.58
C GLY A 124 9.17 4.09 -6.50
N PRO A 125 8.02 3.93 -7.19
CA PRO A 125 7.66 2.79 -8.03
C PRO A 125 8.58 2.72 -9.24
N SER A 126 8.71 1.55 -9.85
CA SER A 126 9.48 1.38 -11.07
C SER A 126 8.62 0.69 -12.10
N ALA A 127 8.60 1.23 -13.33
CA ALA A 127 7.95 0.62 -14.49
C ALA A 127 8.44 -0.82 -14.73
N TYR A 128 9.66 -1.16 -14.29
CA TYR A 128 10.19 -2.52 -14.34
C TYR A 128 9.33 -3.54 -13.56
N PHE A 129 8.66 -3.10 -12.50
CA PHE A 129 7.76 -3.93 -11.69
C PHE A 129 6.27 -3.65 -11.97
N ALA A 130 5.96 -2.75 -12.90
CA ALA A 130 4.58 -2.45 -13.27
C ALA A 130 4.03 -3.60 -14.13
N THR A 131 2.87 -4.11 -13.75
CA THR A 131 2.11 -5.08 -14.56
C THR A 131 0.85 -4.39 -15.05
N PRO A 132 0.77 -4.00 -16.35
CA PRO A 132 -0.42 -3.34 -16.87
C PRO A 132 -1.65 -4.24 -16.75
N VAL A 133 -2.71 -3.72 -16.12
CA VAL A 133 -4.01 -4.38 -16.07
C VAL A 133 -4.86 -3.85 -17.24
N PRO A 134 -5.44 -4.72 -18.09
CA PRO A 134 -6.23 -4.31 -19.26
C PRO A 134 -7.61 -3.78 -18.86
N LEU A 135 -7.62 -2.61 -18.21
CA LEU A 135 -8.84 -1.94 -17.77
C LEU A 135 -9.66 -1.49 -18.99
N GLY A 136 -10.90 -1.97 -19.10
CA GLY A 136 -11.84 -1.58 -20.16
C GLY A 136 -11.71 -2.33 -21.49
N THR A 137 -10.73 -3.24 -21.65
CA THR A 137 -10.63 -4.10 -22.84
C THR A 137 -11.00 -5.56 -22.56
N THR A 138 -11.48 -5.85 -21.36
CA THR A 138 -11.94 -7.16 -20.91
C THR A 138 -13.45 -7.12 -20.67
N ASP A 139 -14.14 -8.26 -20.84
CA ASP A 139 -15.59 -8.34 -20.61
C ASP A 139 -15.96 -8.05 -19.15
N TRP A 140 -15.11 -8.50 -18.22
CA TRP A 140 -15.19 -8.22 -16.79
C TRP A 140 -13.87 -8.55 -16.09
N LEU A 141 -13.67 -7.99 -14.89
CA LEU A 141 -12.51 -8.23 -14.03
C LEU A 141 -12.94 -8.91 -12.72
N LEU A 142 -12.17 -9.92 -12.30
CA LEU A 142 -12.24 -10.50 -10.95
C LEU A 142 -11.08 -9.95 -10.12
N LEU A 143 -11.41 -9.31 -9.00
CA LEU A 143 -10.44 -8.85 -8.01
C LEU A 143 -10.67 -9.60 -6.70
N ALA A 144 -9.61 -10.08 -6.06
CA ALA A 144 -9.72 -10.83 -4.82
C ALA A 144 -8.52 -10.55 -3.92
N GLY A 145 -8.78 -10.25 -2.65
CA GLY A 145 -7.73 -9.95 -1.68
C GLY A 145 -8.27 -9.72 -0.28
N ASP A 146 -7.37 -9.63 0.69
CA ASP A 146 -7.69 -9.19 2.04
C ASP A 146 -7.46 -7.68 2.20
N GLU A 147 -7.52 -7.15 3.42
CA GLU A 147 -7.31 -5.74 3.69
C GLU A 147 -5.93 -5.20 3.25
N THR A 148 -4.93 -6.08 3.06
CA THR A 148 -3.60 -5.67 2.59
C THR A 148 -3.60 -5.39 1.09
N ALA A 149 -4.47 -6.05 0.33
CA ALA A 149 -4.68 -5.82 -1.10
C ALA A 149 -5.75 -4.76 -1.39
N LEU A 150 -6.56 -4.39 -0.38
CA LEU A 150 -7.64 -3.43 -0.53
C LEU A 150 -7.21 -2.06 -1.13
N PRO A 151 -6.04 -1.50 -0.82
CA PRO A 151 -5.57 -0.27 -1.47
C PRO A 151 -5.37 -0.46 -2.98
N ALA A 152 -4.79 -1.58 -3.41
CA ALA A 152 -4.60 -1.93 -4.83
C ALA A 152 -5.92 -2.11 -5.56
N ILE A 153 -6.83 -2.91 -4.98
CA ILE A 153 -8.20 -3.08 -5.48
C ILE A 153 -8.87 -1.71 -5.65
N GLY A 154 -8.75 -0.84 -4.65
CA GLY A 154 -9.23 0.54 -4.69
C GLY A 154 -8.70 1.31 -5.90
N THR A 155 -7.38 1.32 -6.14
CA THR A 155 -6.81 2.01 -7.31
C THR A 155 -7.33 1.46 -8.64
N LEU A 156 -7.53 0.14 -8.74
CA LEU A 156 -8.01 -0.50 -9.95
C LEU A 156 -9.47 -0.13 -10.23
N VAL A 157 -10.35 -0.28 -9.24
CA VAL A 157 -11.79 -0.03 -9.42
C VAL A 157 -12.09 1.44 -9.66
N GLU A 158 -11.37 2.36 -9.01
CA GLU A 158 -11.56 3.81 -9.20
C GLU A 158 -11.03 4.29 -10.56
N THR A 159 -10.15 3.53 -11.21
CA THR A 159 -9.63 3.83 -12.56
C THR A 159 -10.49 3.25 -13.68
N LEU A 160 -11.50 2.42 -13.37
CA LEU A 160 -12.34 1.78 -14.39
C LEU A 160 -13.11 2.82 -15.23
N PRO A 161 -13.12 2.69 -16.57
CA PRO A 161 -13.95 3.51 -17.42
C PRO A 161 -15.43 3.14 -17.27
N ALA A 162 -16.31 4.05 -17.70
CA ALA A 162 -17.75 3.81 -17.71
C ALA A 162 -18.11 2.54 -18.50
N GLY A 163 -18.99 1.71 -17.93
CA GLY A 163 -19.43 0.44 -18.52
C GLY A 163 -18.47 -0.74 -18.35
N ALA A 164 -17.25 -0.52 -17.85
CA ALA A 164 -16.37 -1.63 -17.48
C ALA A 164 -16.90 -2.33 -16.23
N ARG A 165 -16.92 -3.67 -16.25
CA ARG A 165 -17.52 -4.49 -15.19
C ARG A 165 -16.45 -5.10 -14.30
N ALA A 166 -16.62 -5.06 -12.99
CA ALA A 166 -15.74 -5.76 -12.06
C ALA A 166 -16.52 -6.38 -10.90
N VAL A 167 -16.02 -7.53 -10.44
CA VAL A 167 -16.46 -8.19 -9.21
C VAL A 167 -15.26 -8.27 -8.28
N ALA A 168 -15.38 -7.71 -7.09
CA ALA A 168 -14.33 -7.72 -6.08
C ALA A 168 -14.77 -8.56 -4.87
N TYR A 169 -13.92 -9.49 -4.42
CA TYR A 169 -14.07 -10.20 -3.16
C TYR A 169 -13.00 -9.70 -2.18
N VAL A 170 -13.44 -9.05 -1.11
CA VAL A 170 -12.54 -8.42 -0.16
C VAL A 170 -12.75 -9.00 1.23
N GLU A 171 -11.72 -9.67 1.76
CA GLU A 171 -11.73 -10.15 3.13
C GLU A 171 -11.31 -9.04 4.10
N VAL A 172 -12.15 -8.78 5.10
CA VAL A 172 -11.91 -7.79 6.16
C VAL A 172 -12.35 -8.35 7.52
N VAL A 173 -12.01 -7.68 8.62
CA VAL A 173 -12.39 -8.13 9.98
C VAL A 173 -13.92 -8.26 10.07
N ASP A 174 -14.61 -7.16 9.80
CA ASP A 174 -16.05 -7.01 9.96
C ASP A 174 -16.57 -5.83 9.13
N THR A 175 -17.84 -5.47 9.31
CA THR A 175 -18.53 -4.40 8.59
C THR A 175 -17.93 -3.01 8.81
N THR A 176 -17.17 -2.79 9.89
CA THR A 176 -16.54 -1.49 10.19
C THR A 176 -15.31 -1.22 9.31
N GLU A 177 -14.82 -2.24 8.61
CA GLU A 177 -13.70 -2.17 7.69
C GLU A 177 -14.12 -1.97 6.22
N GLU A 178 -15.42 -2.03 5.93
CA GLU A 178 -15.95 -1.83 4.58
C GLU A 178 -15.71 -0.39 4.09
N GLN A 179 -15.26 -0.26 2.85
CA GLN A 179 -14.95 1.04 2.24
C GLN A 179 -15.87 1.33 1.05
N ARG A 180 -15.97 2.61 0.70
CA ARG A 180 -16.64 3.04 -0.53
C ARG A 180 -15.59 3.43 -1.56
N PHE A 181 -15.86 3.09 -2.81
CA PHE A 181 -15.03 3.46 -3.96
C PHE A 181 -15.80 4.39 -4.87
N ASP A 182 -15.16 5.47 -5.29
CA ASP A 182 -15.71 6.38 -6.29
C ASP A 182 -15.26 5.88 -7.67
N THR A 183 -16.15 5.21 -8.39
CA THR A 183 -15.84 4.55 -9.67
C THR A 183 -16.85 4.93 -10.75
N ALA A 184 -16.39 5.03 -12.00
CA ALA A 184 -17.25 5.13 -13.17
C ALA A 184 -17.70 3.76 -13.69
N GLY A 185 -17.02 2.68 -13.28
CA GLY A 185 -17.34 1.31 -13.69
C GLY A 185 -18.54 0.71 -12.96
N GLU A 186 -19.01 -0.42 -13.46
CA GLU A 186 -20.04 -1.25 -12.84
C GLU A 186 -19.38 -2.26 -11.90
N VAL A 187 -19.20 -1.87 -10.63
CA VAL A 187 -18.44 -2.65 -9.65
C VAL A 187 -19.36 -3.26 -8.60
N THR A 188 -19.29 -4.59 -8.44
CA THR A 188 -19.90 -5.31 -7.31
C THR A 188 -18.81 -5.70 -6.33
N VAL A 189 -18.94 -5.29 -5.07
CA VAL A 189 -18.00 -5.65 -3.99
C VAL A 189 -18.69 -6.61 -3.02
N HIS A 190 -18.11 -7.79 -2.86
CA HIS A 190 -18.48 -8.78 -1.87
C HIS A 190 -17.51 -8.69 -0.69
N TRP A 191 -17.99 -8.15 0.42
CA TRP A 191 -17.24 -8.10 1.68
C TRP A 191 -17.35 -9.45 2.39
N LEU A 192 -16.19 -10.02 2.73
CA LEU A 192 -16.05 -11.30 3.39
C LEU A 192 -15.52 -11.06 4.80
N HIS A 193 -16.37 -11.22 5.81
CA HIS A 193 -16.00 -10.93 7.18
C HIS A 193 -15.36 -12.16 7.83
N ARG A 194 -14.09 -12.06 8.21
CA ARG A 194 -13.37 -13.14 8.91
C ARG A 194 -13.66 -13.19 10.42
N GLY A 195 -14.22 -12.11 10.98
CA GLY A 195 -14.41 -11.95 12.42
C GLY A 195 -13.08 -12.02 13.18
N GLY A 196 -13.04 -12.81 14.25
CA GLY A 196 -11.84 -13.00 15.07
C GLY A 196 -10.77 -13.94 14.49
N ALA A 197 -10.97 -14.49 13.28
CA ALA A 197 -9.98 -15.36 12.65
C ALA A 197 -8.72 -14.58 12.25
N PRO A 198 -7.50 -15.17 12.39
CA PRO A 198 -6.28 -14.54 11.91
C PRO A 198 -6.29 -14.41 10.37
N ALA A 199 -5.76 -13.29 9.86
CA ALA A 199 -5.56 -13.09 8.42
C ALA A 199 -4.66 -14.18 7.80
N GLY A 200 -4.88 -14.48 6.52
CA GLY A 200 -4.01 -15.34 5.70
C GLY A 200 -4.12 -16.85 5.92
N ARG A 201 -5.06 -17.34 6.75
CA ARG A 201 -5.26 -18.79 6.99
C ARG A 201 -6.52 -19.32 6.30
N GLY A 202 -6.42 -19.67 5.00
CA GLY A 202 -7.43 -20.51 4.30
C GLY A 202 -8.88 -20.09 4.55
N GLY A 203 -9.15 -18.78 4.51
CA GLY A 203 -10.35 -18.14 5.03
C GLY A 203 -11.51 -18.02 4.03
N PRO A 204 -12.53 -17.21 4.36
CA PRO A 204 -13.70 -17.01 3.51
C PRO A 204 -13.34 -16.53 2.10
N LEU A 205 -12.22 -15.82 1.93
CA LEU A 205 -11.73 -15.44 0.60
C LEU A 205 -11.47 -16.64 -0.31
N VAL A 206 -10.74 -17.65 0.18
CA VAL A 206 -10.41 -18.83 -0.61
C VAL A 206 -11.67 -19.63 -0.97
N ALA A 207 -12.66 -19.65 -0.07
CA ALA A 207 -13.93 -20.30 -0.33
C ALA A 207 -14.77 -19.56 -1.40
N ALA A 208 -14.68 -18.24 -1.46
CA ALA A 208 -15.47 -17.41 -2.37
C ALA A 208 -14.97 -17.41 -3.83
N VAL A 209 -13.69 -17.73 -4.05
CA VAL A 209 -13.04 -17.66 -5.38
C VAL A 209 -12.74 -19.04 -6.00
N ARG A 210 -13.26 -20.10 -5.40
CA ARG A 210 -13.20 -21.48 -5.93
C ARG A 210 -14.46 -21.79 -6.73
#